data_AF-A0A4R5UGY2-F1
#
_entry.id   AF-A0A4R5UGY2-F1
#
_cell.length_a   1.000
_cell.length_b   1.000
_cell.length_c   1.000
_cell.angle_alpha   90.00
_cell.angle_beta   90.00
_cell.angle_gamma   90.00
#
_symmetry.space_group_name_H-M   'P 1'
#
loop_
_entity.id
_entity.type
_entity.pdbx_description
1 polymer ?
#
loop_
_entity_poly.entity_id
_entity_poly.type
_entity_poly.pdbx_seq_one_letter_code
_entity_poly.pdbx_strand_id
1 'polypeptide(L)'
;MIPMWNLEPDDMPALKASLTNEANRKTFLQAVRRFLESVKLDGGADSDLIYTTGLLLAHAAVWEDIPAEALARELSGHVAPGALSIFLDSADIAYKLKALHQLSSTRREGQGAKGANEQVPLVLSRYGSGAENVAVGYKARLDKAVAEDEARSARVRQLMFKFRHHTRGFKGKIKKAILKDGTAVIIVDGKTFVELRQATEQPVPPKIGRFK
;
A
#
# COMPACT_ATOMS: atom_id res chain seq x y z
N MET A 1 5.38 -15.88 -21.20
CA MET A 1 5.10 -16.26 -19.80
C MET A 1 6.15 -15.58 -18.95
N ILE A 2 5.79 -14.96 -17.81
CA ILE A 2 6.75 -14.21 -16.97
C ILE A 2 7.36 -15.19 -15.94
N PRO A 3 8.68 -15.48 -15.99
CA PRO A 3 9.34 -16.36 -15.03
C PRO A 3 9.65 -15.59 -13.74
N MET A 4 8.75 -15.64 -12.75
CA MET A 4 8.87 -14.85 -11.51
C MET A 4 10.17 -15.10 -10.72
N TRP A 5 10.74 -16.31 -10.82
CA TRP A 5 11.97 -16.69 -10.13
C TRP A 5 13.27 -16.19 -10.81
N ASN A 6 13.17 -15.60 -12.01
CA ASN A 6 14.31 -15.11 -12.78
C ASN A 6 14.08 -13.65 -13.24
N LEU A 7 13.45 -12.86 -12.39
CA LEU A 7 13.31 -11.43 -12.61
C LEU A 7 14.58 -10.74 -12.15
N GLU A 8 15.20 -9.97 -13.03
CA GLU A 8 16.36 -9.15 -12.71
C GLU A 8 15.94 -7.69 -12.50
N PRO A 9 16.72 -6.88 -11.74
CA PRO A 9 16.45 -5.45 -11.59
C PRO A 9 16.30 -4.70 -12.93
N ASP A 10 17.05 -5.10 -13.95
CA ASP A 10 17.03 -4.48 -15.28
C ASP A 10 15.73 -4.76 -16.06
N ASP A 11 15.00 -5.83 -15.71
CA ASP A 11 13.69 -6.14 -16.30
C ASP A 11 12.56 -5.26 -15.74
N MET A 12 12.77 -4.65 -14.56
CA MET A 12 11.71 -3.98 -13.80
C MET A 12 11.08 -2.79 -14.54
N PRO A 13 11.82 -1.92 -15.24
CA PRO A 13 11.21 -0.83 -16.01
C PRO A 13 10.31 -1.35 -17.14
N ALA A 14 10.74 -2.39 -17.85
CA ALA A 14 9.96 -3.00 -18.93
C ALA A 14 8.71 -3.70 -18.39
N LEU A 15 8.86 -4.44 -17.27
CA LEU A 15 7.74 -5.04 -16.57
C LEU A 15 6.72 -3.96 -16.15
N LYS A 16 7.15 -2.90 -15.46
CA LYS A 16 6.28 -1.81 -15.00
C LYS A 16 5.53 -1.15 -16.16
N ALA A 17 6.25 -0.82 -17.25
CA ALA A 17 5.63 -0.25 -18.45
C ALA A 17 4.55 -1.18 -19.04
N SER A 18 4.79 -2.50 -19.03
CA SER A 18 3.85 -3.48 -19.56
C SER A 18 2.53 -3.58 -18.76
N LEU A 19 2.55 -3.28 -17.45
CA LEU A 19 1.39 -3.39 -16.54
C LEU A 19 0.32 -2.33 -16.78
N THR A 20 0.63 -1.29 -17.55
CA THR A 20 -0.35 -0.31 -18.03
C THR A 20 -1.40 -0.97 -18.93
N ASN A 21 -1.05 -2.05 -19.62
CA ASN A 21 -1.96 -2.86 -20.42
C ASN A 21 -2.69 -3.91 -19.56
N GLU A 22 -4.02 -3.95 -19.65
CA GLU A 22 -4.85 -4.86 -18.85
C GLU A 22 -4.56 -6.34 -19.11
N ALA A 23 -4.33 -6.74 -20.36
CA ALA A 23 -4.02 -8.13 -20.69
C ALA A 23 -2.69 -8.56 -20.08
N ASN A 24 -1.66 -7.72 -20.17
CA ASN A 24 -0.36 -7.98 -19.55
C ASN A 24 -0.45 -8.03 -18.03
N ARG A 25 -1.21 -7.12 -17.41
CA ARG A 25 -1.46 -7.13 -15.96
C ARG A 25 -2.13 -8.43 -15.53
N LYS A 26 -3.11 -8.94 -16.30
CA LYS A 26 -3.73 -10.25 -16.04
C LYS A 26 -2.71 -11.39 -16.16
N THR A 27 -1.87 -11.38 -17.19
CA THR A 27 -0.79 -12.37 -17.36
C THR A 27 0.20 -12.33 -16.20
N PHE A 28 0.56 -11.14 -15.72
CA PHE A 28 1.40 -10.97 -14.54
C PHE A 28 0.76 -11.56 -13.28
N LEU A 29 -0.50 -11.22 -13.00
CA LEU A 29 -1.21 -11.76 -11.83
C LEU A 29 -1.32 -13.29 -11.87
N GLN A 30 -1.52 -13.88 -13.05
CA GLN A 30 -1.49 -15.33 -13.24
C GLN A 30 -0.10 -15.93 -12.98
N ALA A 31 0.97 -15.22 -13.36
CA ALA A 31 2.35 -15.64 -13.06
C ALA A 31 2.64 -15.59 -11.56
N VAL A 32 2.19 -14.53 -10.86
CA VAL A 32 2.26 -14.43 -9.39
C VAL A 32 1.53 -15.59 -8.73
N ARG A 33 0.31 -15.91 -9.18
CA ARG A 33 -0.46 -17.05 -8.65
C ARG A 33 0.32 -18.34 -8.77
N ARG A 34 0.77 -18.68 -9.98
CA ARG A 34 1.51 -19.93 -10.25
C ARG A 34 2.80 -20.00 -9.44
N PHE A 35 3.52 -18.89 -9.32
CA PHE A 35 4.71 -18.80 -8.48
C PHE A 35 4.38 -19.15 -7.02
N LEU A 36 3.40 -18.47 -6.42
CA LEU A 36 3.02 -18.71 -5.03
C LEU A 36 2.35 -20.08 -4.79
N GLU A 37 1.74 -20.69 -5.81
CA GLU A 37 1.24 -22.07 -5.76
C GLU A 37 2.38 -23.11 -5.82
N SER A 38 3.46 -22.80 -6.53
CA SER A 38 4.56 -23.73 -6.76
C SER A 38 5.53 -23.84 -5.59
N VAL A 39 5.61 -22.82 -4.75
CA VAL A 39 6.58 -22.70 -3.65
C VAL A 39 5.92 -23.11 -2.33
N LYS A 40 6.56 -24.01 -1.56
CA LYS A 40 5.99 -24.49 -0.30
C LYS A 40 6.44 -23.60 0.86
N LEU A 41 5.52 -23.24 1.74
CA LEU A 41 5.86 -22.56 2.98
C LEU A 41 6.46 -23.55 3.98
N ASP A 42 7.77 -23.78 3.88
CA ASP A 42 8.54 -24.62 4.79
C ASP A 42 9.34 -23.83 5.84
N GLY A 43 9.34 -22.49 5.73
CA GLY A 43 10.13 -21.60 6.60
C GLY A 43 11.62 -21.57 6.27
N GLY A 44 12.04 -22.14 5.14
CA GLY A 44 13.41 -22.14 4.65
C GLY A 44 13.57 -21.39 3.33
N ALA A 45 14.36 -21.95 2.42
CA ALA A 45 14.77 -21.30 1.16
C ALA A 45 13.59 -20.88 0.26
N ASP A 46 12.50 -21.65 0.28
CA ASP A 46 11.28 -21.34 -0.47
C ASP A 46 10.61 -20.04 0.05
N SER A 47 10.62 -19.84 1.37
CA SER A 47 10.07 -18.62 1.98
C SER A 47 10.95 -17.41 1.69
N ASP A 48 12.28 -17.59 1.67
CA ASP A 48 13.24 -16.55 1.25
C ASP A 48 13.05 -16.18 -0.23
N LEU A 49 12.79 -17.16 -1.10
CA LEU A 49 12.51 -16.90 -2.51
C LEU A 49 11.23 -16.08 -2.68
N ILE A 50 10.16 -16.40 -1.95
CA ILE A 50 8.92 -15.60 -1.95
C ILE A 50 9.21 -14.17 -1.48
N TYR A 51 9.92 -14.01 -0.36
CA TYR A 51 10.24 -12.71 0.22
C TYR A 51 11.08 -11.85 -0.75
N THR A 52 12.18 -12.39 -1.26
CA THR A 52 13.10 -11.67 -2.15
C THR A 52 12.45 -11.28 -3.47
N THR A 53 11.62 -12.15 -4.05
CA THR A 53 10.84 -11.82 -5.25
C THR A 53 9.84 -10.69 -4.97
N GLY A 54 9.16 -10.75 -3.82
CA GLY A 54 8.24 -9.70 -3.37
C GLY A 54 8.92 -8.35 -3.15
N LEU A 55 10.10 -8.38 -2.51
CA LEU A 55 10.96 -7.23 -2.26
C LEU A 55 11.41 -6.56 -3.57
N LEU A 56 11.85 -7.34 -4.56
CA LEU A 56 12.25 -6.83 -5.87
C LEU A 56 11.11 -6.07 -6.55
N LEU A 57 9.90 -6.63 -6.56
CA LEU A 57 8.72 -6.00 -7.14
C LEU A 57 8.30 -4.73 -6.39
N ALA A 58 8.42 -4.74 -5.05
CA ALA A 58 8.14 -3.58 -4.23
C ALA A 58 9.12 -2.44 -4.50
N HIS A 59 10.42 -2.73 -4.62
CA HIS A 59 11.45 -1.75 -4.98
C HIS A 59 11.21 -1.13 -6.36
N ALA A 60 10.69 -1.92 -7.30
CA ALA A 60 10.26 -1.45 -8.61
C ALA A 60 8.93 -0.67 -8.59
N ALA A 61 8.29 -0.53 -7.42
CA ALA A 61 6.98 0.08 -7.24
C ALA A 61 5.91 -0.53 -8.18
N VAL A 62 5.98 -1.85 -8.40
CA VAL A 62 5.03 -2.61 -9.24
C VAL A 62 3.61 -2.58 -8.64
N TRP A 63 3.50 -2.54 -7.31
CA TRP A 63 2.22 -2.56 -6.61
C TRP A 63 1.39 -1.29 -6.80
N GLU A 64 1.97 -0.19 -7.27
CA GLU A 64 1.23 1.04 -7.57
C GLU A 64 0.30 0.89 -8.80
N ASP A 65 0.68 0.02 -9.74
CA ASP A 65 -0.04 -0.19 -11.00
C ASP A 65 -1.04 -1.36 -10.94
N ILE A 66 -1.10 -2.07 -9.81
CA ILE A 66 -1.92 -3.26 -9.62
C ILE A 66 -2.94 -2.99 -8.53
N PRO A 67 -4.25 -3.05 -8.82
CA PRO A 67 -5.26 -2.96 -7.78
C PRO A 67 -5.21 -4.16 -6.82
N ALA A 68 -5.21 -3.90 -5.51
CA ALA A 68 -5.19 -4.93 -4.48
C ALA A 68 -6.36 -5.93 -4.63
N GLU A 69 -7.52 -5.46 -5.07
CA GLU A 69 -8.70 -6.28 -5.36
C GLU A 69 -8.46 -7.25 -6.52
N ALA A 70 -7.76 -6.80 -7.57
CA ALA A 70 -7.44 -7.64 -8.72
C ALA A 70 -6.47 -8.75 -8.32
N LEU A 71 -5.45 -8.40 -7.51
CA LEU A 71 -4.52 -9.37 -6.94
C LEU A 71 -5.25 -10.40 -6.07
N ALA A 72 -6.03 -9.94 -5.09
CA ALA A 72 -6.75 -10.83 -4.19
C ALA A 72 -7.72 -11.77 -4.93
N ARG A 73 -8.43 -11.26 -5.95
CA ARG A 73 -9.34 -12.06 -6.77
C ARG A 73 -8.60 -13.15 -7.55
N GLU A 74 -7.45 -12.84 -8.15
CA GLU A 74 -6.68 -13.85 -8.91
C GLU A 74 -6.13 -14.94 -7.98
N LEU A 75 -5.74 -14.59 -6.75
CA LEU A 75 -5.13 -15.51 -5.78
C LEU A 75 -6.15 -16.29 -4.94
N SER A 76 -7.42 -15.87 -4.92
CA SER A 76 -8.45 -16.47 -4.07
C SER A 76 -8.68 -17.93 -4.41
N GLY A 77 -8.70 -18.79 -3.38
CA GLY A 77 -8.88 -20.25 -3.52
C GLY A 77 -7.63 -21.01 -3.93
N HIS A 78 -6.57 -20.32 -4.34
CA HIS A 78 -5.36 -20.90 -4.90
C HIS A 78 -4.15 -20.77 -3.98
N VAL A 79 -3.98 -19.61 -3.34
CA VAL A 79 -2.78 -19.28 -2.57
C VAL A 79 -3.10 -19.16 -1.09
N ALA A 80 -2.22 -19.72 -0.25
CA ALA A 80 -2.32 -19.59 1.20
C ALA A 80 -2.09 -18.12 1.63
N PRO A 81 -2.91 -17.56 2.55
CA PRO A 81 -2.73 -16.19 3.02
C PRO A 81 -1.33 -15.89 3.58
N GLY A 82 -0.68 -16.89 4.19
CA GLY A 82 0.70 -16.77 4.67
C GLY A 82 1.70 -16.49 3.55
N ALA A 83 1.56 -17.15 2.40
CA ALA A 83 2.46 -16.95 1.25
C ALA A 83 2.28 -15.54 0.68
N LEU A 84 1.03 -15.08 0.55
CA LEU A 84 0.76 -13.71 0.13
C LEU A 84 1.30 -12.68 1.14
N SER A 85 1.21 -12.96 2.44
CA SER A 85 1.72 -12.07 3.49
C SER A 85 3.23 -11.90 3.42
N ILE A 86 3.99 -12.99 3.19
CA ILE A 86 5.45 -12.95 3.01
C ILE A 86 5.80 -12.23 1.70
N PHE A 87 5.08 -12.54 0.63
CA PHE A 87 5.30 -11.93 -0.68
C PHE A 87 5.07 -10.42 -0.69
N LEU A 88 4.11 -9.93 0.08
CA LEU A 88 3.81 -8.50 0.19
C LEU A 88 4.51 -7.82 1.37
N ASP A 89 5.49 -8.46 2.00
CA ASP A 89 6.07 -7.95 3.25
C ASP A 89 6.79 -6.60 3.08
N SER A 90 7.38 -6.38 1.91
CA SER A 90 8.05 -5.11 1.55
C SER A 90 7.16 -4.13 0.80
N ALA A 91 5.91 -4.49 0.52
CA ALA A 91 4.95 -3.57 -0.10
C ALA A 91 4.48 -2.51 0.91
N ASP A 92 3.82 -1.46 0.42
CA ASP A 92 3.14 -0.51 1.28
C ASP A 92 2.16 -1.22 2.23
N ILE A 93 2.16 -0.84 3.51
CA ILE A 93 1.40 -1.53 4.55
C ILE A 93 -0.11 -1.46 4.30
N ALA A 94 -0.62 -0.33 3.77
CA ALA A 94 -2.03 -0.20 3.45
C ALA A 94 -2.40 -1.11 2.27
N TYR A 95 -1.52 -1.21 1.27
CA TYR A 95 -1.69 -2.14 0.15
C TYR A 95 -1.72 -3.60 0.61
N LYS A 96 -0.74 -4.04 1.41
CA LYS A 96 -0.66 -5.40 1.98
C LYS A 96 -1.92 -5.76 2.75
N LEU A 97 -2.35 -4.89 3.67
CA LEU A 97 -3.53 -5.12 4.50
C LEU A 97 -4.81 -5.20 3.66
N LYS A 98 -4.95 -4.32 2.66
CA LYS A 98 -6.07 -4.33 1.73
C LYS A 98 -6.12 -5.64 0.93
N ALA A 99 -5.00 -6.09 0.38
CA ALA A 99 -4.94 -7.34 -0.39
C ALA A 99 -5.27 -8.57 0.46
N LEU A 100 -4.72 -8.67 1.68
CA LEU A 100 -4.99 -9.78 2.60
C LEU A 100 -6.47 -9.80 3.07
N HIS A 101 -7.03 -8.62 3.37
CA HIS A 101 -8.45 -8.51 3.72
C HIS A 101 -9.34 -9.03 2.57
N GLN A 102 -9.09 -8.56 1.34
CA GLN A 102 -9.85 -8.98 0.15
C GLN A 102 -9.70 -10.47 -0.17
N LEU A 103 -8.53 -11.04 0.07
CA LEU A 103 -8.31 -12.48 -0.11
C LEU A 103 -9.20 -13.30 0.84
N SER A 104 -9.32 -12.84 2.09
CA SER A 104 -10.10 -13.51 3.13
C SER A 104 -11.62 -13.39 2.92
N SER A 105 -12.10 -12.25 2.40
CA SER A 105 -13.52 -12.02 2.11
C SER A 105 -14.01 -12.84 0.93
N THR A 106 -13.24 -12.89 -0.16
CA THR A 106 -13.61 -13.63 -1.39
C THR A 106 -13.82 -15.13 -1.12
N ARG A 107 -13.06 -15.70 -0.16
CA ARG A 107 -13.20 -17.12 0.21
C ARG A 107 -14.54 -17.44 0.86
N ARG A 108 -15.14 -16.49 1.59
CA ARG A 108 -16.41 -16.69 2.29
C ARG A 108 -17.60 -16.69 1.33
N GLU A 109 -17.55 -15.86 0.30
CA GLU A 109 -18.62 -15.80 -0.72
C GLU A 109 -18.73 -17.10 -1.53
N GLY A 110 -17.59 -17.75 -1.83
CA GLY A 110 -17.58 -19.03 -2.55
C GLY A 110 -18.05 -20.24 -1.74
N GLN A 111 -18.01 -20.18 -0.40
CA GLN A 111 -18.37 -21.30 0.49
C GLN A 111 -19.77 -21.14 1.13
N GLY A 112 -20.44 -20.00 0.90
CA GLY A 112 -21.54 -19.51 1.73
C GLY A 112 -22.98 -19.64 1.20
N ALA A 113 -23.33 -20.70 0.46
CA ALA A 113 -24.74 -21.09 0.25
C ALA A 113 -25.13 -22.44 0.91
N LYS A 114 -24.20 -23.15 1.57
CA LYS A 114 -24.49 -24.39 2.29
C LYS A 114 -23.73 -24.44 3.63
N GLY A 115 -24.39 -24.03 4.70
CA GLY A 115 -24.01 -24.35 6.08
C GLY A 115 -23.09 -23.34 6.76
N ALA A 116 -23.67 -22.23 7.23
CA ALA A 116 -23.02 -21.36 8.18
C ALA A 116 -22.92 -22.08 9.53
N ASN A 117 -21.76 -22.70 9.80
CA ASN A 117 -21.30 -22.89 11.17
C ASN A 117 -20.04 -22.04 11.33
N GLU A 118 -20.15 -21.10 12.26
CA GLU A 118 -19.25 -19.97 12.48
C GLU A 118 -17.95 -20.45 13.13
N GLN A 119 -17.06 -21.04 12.33
CA GLN A 119 -15.68 -21.29 12.73
C GLN A 119 -14.75 -20.48 11.83
N VAL A 120 -14.25 -19.36 12.38
CA VAL A 120 -13.16 -18.59 11.80
C VAL A 120 -11.96 -19.53 11.66
N PRO A 121 -11.44 -19.80 10.43
CA PRO A 121 -10.33 -20.71 10.29
C PRO A 121 -9.06 -20.06 10.86
N LEU A 122 -8.61 -20.63 11.98
CA LEU A 122 -7.33 -20.41 12.66
C LEU A 122 -6.14 -20.80 11.73
N VAL A 123 -5.87 -20.03 10.67
CA VAL A 123 -4.73 -20.26 9.74
C VAL A 123 -3.55 -19.36 10.06
N LEU A 124 -3.42 -18.90 11.31
CA LEU A 124 -2.20 -18.26 11.82
C LEU A 124 -1.50 -19.09 12.91
N SER A 125 -1.99 -20.29 13.26
CA SER A 125 -1.48 -21.09 14.38
C SER A 125 -0.12 -21.78 14.16
N ARG A 126 0.40 -21.87 12.92
CA ARG A 126 1.70 -22.53 12.65
C ARG A 126 2.91 -21.60 12.59
N TYR A 127 2.71 -20.28 12.64
CA TYR A 127 3.79 -19.34 12.96
C TYR A 127 3.72 -19.08 14.47
N GLY A 128 4.68 -19.63 15.22
CA GLY A 128 4.61 -19.94 16.66
C GLY A 128 3.89 -18.92 17.56
N SER A 129 3.04 -19.44 18.45
CA SER A 129 2.43 -18.93 19.71
C SER A 129 2.21 -17.41 19.97
N GLY A 130 2.37 -16.53 18.99
CA GLY A 130 2.11 -15.09 19.07
C GLY A 130 0.94 -14.63 18.22
N ALA A 131 0.40 -15.49 17.36
CA ALA A 131 -0.56 -15.14 16.31
C ALA A 131 -1.93 -14.59 16.78
N GLU A 132 -2.45 -15.02 17.94
CA GLU A 132 -3.74 -14.54 18.44
C GLU A 132 -3.68 -13.10 18.96
N ASN A 133 -2.57 -12.71 19.61
CA ASN A 133 -2.31 -11.31 19.95
C ASN A 133 -2.00 -10.46 18.70
N VAL A 134 -1.52 -11.10 17.64
CA VAL A 134 -1.21 -10.43 16.38
C VAL A 134 -2.49 -10.08 15.61
N ALA A 135 -3.48 -10.97 15.47
CA ALA A 135 -4.70 -10.64 14.71
C ALA A 135 -5.53 -9.49 15.34
N VAL A 136 -5.71 -9.50 16.66
CA VAL A 136 -6.38 -8.42 17.40
C VAL A 136 -5.55 -7.13 17.34
N GLY A 137 -4.23 -7.26 17.48
CA GLY A 137 -3.29 -6.15 17.29
C GLY A 137 -3.29 -5.60 15.86
N TYR A 138 -3.52 -6.44 14.85
CA TYR A 138 -3.50 -6.05 13.43
C TYR A 138 -4.73 -5.23 13.06
N LYS A 139 -5.92 -5.63 13.51
CA LYS A 139 -7.12 -4.81 13.30
C LYS A 139 -6.96 -3.46 14.00
N ALA A 140 -6.50 -3.44 15.25
CA ALA A 140 -6.26 -2.19 15.98
C ALA A 140 -5.17 -1.31 15.32
N ARG A 141 -4.09 -1.90 14.81
CA ARG A 141 -3.03 -1.19 14.07
C ARG A 141 -3.52 -0.68 12.71
N LEU A 142 -4.37 -1.44 12.01
CA LEU A 142 -5.00 -1.02 10.76
C LEU A 142 -5.97 0.13 11.01
N ASP A 143 -6.89 -0.02 11.97
CA ASP A 143 -7.83 1.02 12.36
C ASP A 143 -7.09 2.29 12.79
N LYS A 144 -5.98 2.15 13.53
CA LYS A 144 -5.10 3.27 13.89
C LYS A 144 -4.41 3.89 12.67
N ALA A 145 -3.83 3.10 11.76
CA ALA A 145 -3.16 3.62 10.58
C ALA A 145 -4.13 4.34 9.63
N VAL A 146 -5.33 3.78 9.45
CA VAL A 146 -6.42 4.40 8.69
C VAL A 146 -6.86 5.70 9.36
N ALA A 147 -7.04 5.71 10.69
CA ALA A 147 -7.37 6.92 11.42
C ALA A 147 -6.26 7.99 11.35
N GLU A 148 -4.99 7.60 11.38
CA GLU A 148 -3.85 8.51 11.24
C GLU A 148 -3.77 9.12 9.83
N ASP A 149 -4.03 8.34 8.78
CA ASP A 149 -4.08 8.82 7.40
C ASP A 149 -5.27 9.75 7.16
N GLU A 150 -6.44 9.41 7.71
CA GLU A 150 -7.63 10.26 7.66
C GLU A 150 -7.39 11.58 8.42
N ALA A 151 -6.75 11.53 9.59
CA ALA A 151 -6.35 12.72 10.35
C ALA A 151 -5.32 13.57 9.59
N ARG A 152 -4.34 12.94 8.92
CA ARG A 152 -3.37 13.64 8.06
C ARG A 152 -4.08 14.33 6.90
N SER A 153 -5.01 13.65 6.24
CA SER A 153 -5.83 14.20 5.16
C SER A 153 -6.74 15.34 5.62
N ALA A 154 -7.36 15.22 6.79
CA ALA A 154 -8.14 16.29 7.41
C ALA A 154 -7.30 17.54 7.69
N ARG A 155 -6.07 17.37 8.22
CA ARG A 155 -5.13 18.47 8.45
C ARG A 155 -4.76 19.19 7.15
N VAL A 156 -4.48 18.45 6.07
CA VAL A 156 -4.19 19.05 4.75
C VAL A 156 -5.40 19.88 4.26
N ARG A 157 -6.63 19.36 4.39
CA ARG A 157 -7.85 20.09 4.02
C ARG A 157 -8.03 21.37 4.83
N GLN A 158 -7.82 21.31 6.15
CA GLN A 158 -7.92 22.48 7.04
C GLN A 158 -6.87 23.54 6.68
N LEU A 159 -5.66 23.11 6.34
CA LEU A 159 -4.56 24.00 5.97
C LEU A 159 -4.82 24.67 4.61
N MET A 160 -5.33 23.93 3.63
CA MET A 160 -5.82 24.48 2.37
C MET A 160 -6.94 25.52 2.56
N PHE A 161 -7.86 25.26 3.50
CA PHE A 161 -8.93 26.20 3.85
C PHE A 161 -8.36 27.48 4.48
N LYS A 162 -7.48 27.36 5.48
CA LYS A 162 -6.81 28.51 6.12
C LYS A 162 -6.03 29.34 5.12
N PHE A 163 -5.25 28.69 4.25
CA PHE A 163 -4.48 29.35 3.20
C PHE A 163 -5.42 30.15 2.27
N ARG A 164 -6.51 29.53 1.78
CA ARG A 164 -7.51 30.22 0.93
C ARG A 164 -8.11 31.46 1.58
N HIS A 165 -8.28 31.46 2.90
CA HIS A 165 -8.80 32.61 3.65
C HIS A 165 -7.75 33.69 3.93
N HIS A 166 -6.50 33.30 4.20
CA HIS A 166 -5.38 34.25 4.42
C HIS A 166 -4.92 34.92 3.13
N THR A 167 -5.08 34.26 1.99
CA THR A 167 -4.69 34.79 0.69
C THR A 167 -5.81 35.51 -0.05
N ARG A 168 -6.73 36.18 0.67
CA ARG A 168 -7.72 37.09 0.06
C ARG A 168 -6.97 38.25 -0.61
N GLY A 169 -6.64 38.08 -1.90
CA GLY A 169 -5.84 39.03 -2.70
C GLY A 169 -4.74 38.37 -3.55
N PHE A 170 -4.39 37.12 -3.29
CA PHE A 170 -3.39 36.39 -4.07
C PHE A 170 -4.02 35.79 -5.33
N LYS A 171 -3.46 36.10 -6.50
CA LYS A 171 -3.99 35.67 -7.82
C LYS A 171 -3.45 34.33 -8.32
N GLY A 172 -2.57 33.66 -7.58
CA GLY A 172 -1.92 32.43 -8.03
C GLY A 172 -2.78 31.18 -7.89
N LYS A 173 -2.66 30.22 -8.82
CA LYS A 173 -3.36 28.92 -8.75
C LYS A 173 -2.55 27.92 -7.92
N ILE A 174 -3.12 27.44 -6.83
CA ILE A 174 -2.56 26.33 -6.06
C ILE A 174 -2.62 25.07 -6.93
N LYS A 175 -1.46 24.48 -7.24
CA LYS A 175 -1.36 23.27 -8.05
C LYS A 175 -1.29 22.01 -7.19
N LYS A 176 -0.65 22.07 -6.03
CA LYS A 176 -0.43 20.91 -5.16
C LYS A 176 -0.20 21.35 -3.71
N ALA A 177 -0.70 20.57 -2.76
CA ALA A 177 -0.37 20.70 -1.34
C ALA A 177 0.05 19.33 -0.81
N ILE A 178 1.17 19.28 -0.09
CA ILE A 178 1.75 18.05 0.45
C ILE A 178 2.16 18.31 1.89
N LEU A 179 1.94 17.34 2.77
CA LEU A 179 2.53 17.34 4.11
C LEU A 179 3.82 16.53 4.07
N LYS A 180 4.97 17.16 4.33
CA LYS A 180 6.27 16.49 4.41
C LYS A 180 6.88 16.76 5.78
N ASP A 181 7.13 15.71 6.56
CA ASP A 181 7.74 15.78 7.90
C ASP A 181 7.05 16.79 8.85
N GLY A 182 5.71 16.80 8.82
CA GLY A 182 4.89 17.73 9.61
C GLY A 182 4.86 19.17 9.10
N THR A 183 5.50 19.45 7.97
CA THR A 183 5.53 20.76 7.31
C THR A 183 4.60 20.74 6.09
N ALA A 184 3.75 21.76 5.97
CA ALA A 184 2.91 21.91 4.79
C ALA A 184 3.68 22.61 3.68
N VAL A 185 3.74 21.96 2.52
CA VAL A 185 4.36 22.48 1.30
C VAL A 185 3.26 22.74 0.29
N ILE A 186 3.07 24.01 -0.08
CA ILE A 186 2.06 24.44 -1.04
C ILE A 186 2.78 24.92 -2.30
N ILE A 187 2.44 24.34 -3.44
CA ILE A 187 3.01 24.70 -4.73
C ILE A 187 2.00 25.57 -5.47
N VAL A 188 2.36 26.82 -5.75
CA VAL A 188 1.53 27.78 -6.50
C VAL A 188 2.27 28.20 -7.76
N ASP A 189 1.64 28.03 -8.92
CA ASP A 189 2.21 28.40 -10.22
C ASP A 189 3.63 27.86 -10.47
N GLY A 190 3.91 26.67 -9.94
CA GLY A 190 5.23 26.01 -10.07
C GLY A 190 6.29 26.52 -9.09
N LYS A 191 5.95 27.48 -8.21
CA LYS A 191 6.81 27.92 -7.11
C LYS A 191 6.42 27.22 -5.82
N THR A 192 7.41 26.70 -5.11
CA THR A 192 7.23 26.05 -3.82
C THR A 192 7.16 27.10 -2.71
N PHE A 193 6.04 27.16 -2.02
CA PHE A 193 5.85 27.92 -0.79
C PHE A 193 5.86 26.94 0.38
N VAL A 194 6.81 27.13 1.30
CA VAL A 194 6.89 26.33 2.53
C VAL A 194 6.22 27.15 3.63
N GLU A 195 5.09 26.68 4.15
CA GLU A 195 4.50 27.29 5.33
C GLU A 195 5.22 26.73 6.56
N LEU A 196 5.75 27.63 7.39
CA LEU A 196 6.54 27.29 8.58
C LEU A 196 5.73 26.40 9.53
N ARG A 197 6.45 25.46 10.16
CA ARG A 197 5.97 24.57 11.24
C ARG A 197 5.01 25.29 12.17
N GLN A 198 4.00 24.55 12.65
CA GLN A 198 3.05 25.04 13.66
C GLN A 198 3.75 25.96 14.67
N ALA A 199 3.30 27.21 14.65
CA ALA A 199 3.62 28.20 15.65
C ALA A 199 3.24 27.65 17.03
N THR A 200 4.23 27.28 17.82
CA THR A 200 4.21 27.71 19.22
C THR A 200 4.34 29.23 19.19
N GLU A 201 3.20 29.89 19.27
CA GLU A 201 3.04 31.29 19.70
C GLU A 201 4.05 32.31 19.15
N GLN A 202 3.97 32.63 17.85
CA GLN A 202 4.03 34.01 17.34
C GLN A 202 3.94 34.02 15.81
N PRO A 203 3.13 34.90 15.21
CA PRO A 203 3.07 35.04 13.76
C PRO A 203 4.37 35.67 13.25
N VAL A 204 5.24 34.85 12.63
CA VAL A 204 6.40 35.35 11.88
C VAL A 204 5.95 35.67 10.46
N PRO A 205 6.16 36.89 9.94
CA PRO A 205 5.78 37.23 8.58
C PRO A 205 6.56 36.36 7.56
N PRO A 206 5.93 35.96 6.44
CA PRO A 206 6.55 35.08 5.47
C PRO A 206 7.79 35.72 4.83
N LYS A 207 8.97 35.14 5.04
CA LYS A 207 10.18 35.50 4.29
C LYS A 207 10.10 34.89 2.90
N ILE A 208 9.91 35.73 1.87
CA ILE A 208 10.00 35.32 0.47
C ILE A 208 11.48 35.13 0.11
N GLY A 209 12.01 33.93 0.34
CA GLY A 209 13.34 33.54 -0.16
C GLY A 209 13.25 33.19 -1.65
N ARG A 210 13.92 33.96 -2.51
CA ARG A 210 14.18 33.53 -3.90
C ARG A 210 15.27 32.46 -3.86
N PHE A 211 14.90 31.20 -4.05
CA PHE A 211 15.87 30.18 -4.46
C PHE A 211 16.24 30.45 -5.92
N LYS A 212 17.53 30.68 -6.18
CA LYS A 212 18.12 30.65 -7.52
C LYS A 212 18.47 29.21 -7.87
#